data_AF-A0A353PEJ1-F1
#
_entry.id   AF-A0A353PEJ1-F1
#
_cell.length_a   1.000
_cell.length_b   1.000
_cell.length_c   1.000
_cell.angle_alpha   90.00
_cell.angle_beta   90.00
_cell.angle_gamma   90.00
#
_symmetry.space_group_name_H-M   'P 1'
#
loop_
_entity.id
_entity.type
_entity.pdbx_description
1 polymer ?
#
loop_
_entity_poly.entity_id
_entity_poly.type
_entity_poly.pdbx_seq_one_letter_code
_entity_poly.pdbx_strand_id
1 'polypeptide(L)'
;AVLWGMVAAGYPIYQTLVLEQQQRQLSEQMAQLYRETFPEARRVVDPAIQMAQALKQLRQGSGADPLLRLLATVSAPLTDLPDYALEDLQYQDGTLELSVRTSDLAALEAVTPLLGQSGVAMSRLSAASDNGRTRARIRLEFRS
;
A
#
# COMPACT_ATOMS: atom_id res chain seq x y z
N ALA A 1 54.39 -19.20 3.96
CA ALA A 1 53.21 -18.31 4.07
C ALA A 1 51.99 -19.06 4.64
N VAL A 2 52.14 -19.79 5.75
CA VAL A 2 51.06 -20.64 6.34
C VAL A 2 50.53 -20.05 7.67
N LEU A 3 51.18 -19.01 8.21
CA LEU A 3 50.84 -18.46 9.53
C LEU A 3 49.68 -17.45 9.54
N TRP A 4 49.14 -17.05 8.38
CA TRP A 4 47.94 -16.21 8.32
C TRP A 4 46.62 -17.01 8.40
N GLY A 5 46.68 -18.34 8.28
CA GLY A 5 45.49 -19.20 8.25
C GLY A 5 44.83 -19.43 9.61
N MET A 6 45.51 -19.18 10.73
CA MET A 6 44.99 -19.53 12.06
C MET A 6 44.26 -18.40 12.80
N VAL A 7 44.45 -17.13 12.42
CA VAL A 7 43.89 -16.00 13.18
C VAL A 7 42.53 -15.52 12.63
N ALA A 8 42.22 -15.76 11.36
CA ALA A 8 41.01 -15.21 10.73
C ALA A 8 39.75 -16.08 10.82
N ALA A 9 39.84 -17.32 11.31
CA ALA A 9 38.72 -18.27 11.28
C ALA A 9 37.98 -18.45 12.63
N GLY A 10 38.22 -17.56 13.60
CA GLY A 10 37.70 -17.69 14.97
C GLY A 10 36.36 -16.99 15.28
N TYR A 11 35.69 -16.33 14.33
CA TYR A 11 34.61 -15.37 14.68
C TYR A 11 33.15 -15.70 14.29
N PRO A 12 32.78 -16.50 13.26
CA PRO A 12 31.36 -16.58 12.88
C PRO A 12 30.66 -17.94 13.16
N ILE A 13 31.23 -18.86 13.96
CA ILE A 13 30.64 -20.22 14.11
C ILE A 13 29.57 -20.29 15.22
N TYR A 14 29.57 -19.38 16.20
CA TYR A 14 28.71 -19.52 17.38
C TYR A 14 27.29 -18.92 17.26
N GLN A 15 26.92 -18.27 16.16
CA GLN A 15 25.65 -17.54 16.07
C GLN A 15 24.53 -18.28 15.30
N THR A 16 24.82 -19.37 14.59
CA THR A 16 23.82 -20.03 13.74
C THR A 16 23.00 -21.11 14.45
N LEU A 17 23.54 -21.76 15.48
CA LEU A 17 22.89 -22.93 16.08
C LEU A 17 21.70 -22.61 17.01
N VAL A 18 21.65 -21.41 17.62
CA VAL A 18 20.59 -21.02 18.55
C VAL A 18 19.40 -20.34 17.85
N LEU A 19 19.61 -19.72 16.68
CA LEU A 19 18.52 -19.09 15.92
C LEU A 19 17.69 -20.10 15.12
N GLU A 20 18.24 -21.26 14.76
CA GLU A 20 17.48 -22.30 14.04
C GLU A 20 16.44 -23.01 14.92
N GLN A 21 16.71 -23.18 16.22
CA GLN A 21 15.77 -23.87 17.11
C GLN A 21 14.48 -23.07 17.35
N GLN A 22 14.58 -21.74 17.43
CA GLN A 22 13.41 -20.88 17.62
C GLN A 22 12.51 -20.84 16.38
N GLN A 23 13.10 -20.87 15.17
CA GLN A 23 12.33 -20.95 13.94
C GLN A 23 11.60 -22.28 13.78
N ARG A 24 12.19 -23.40 14.22
CA ARG A 24 11.56 -24.72 14.14
C ARG A 24 10.34 -24.85 15.05
N GLN A 25 10.40 -24.33 16.28
CA GLN A 25 9.23 -24.38 17.18
C GLN A 25 8.08 -23.51 16.67
N LEU A 26 8.37 -22.34 16.08
CA LEU A 26 7.34 -21.45 15.56
C LEU A 26 6.72 -21.98 14.26
N SER A 27 7.50 -22.67 13.42
CA SER A 27 7.01 -23.28 12.18
C SER A 27 6.14 -24.53 12.44
N GLU A 28 6.47 -25.32 13.47
CA GLU A 28 5.66 -26.46 13.89
C GLU A 28 4.27 -26.05 14.38
N GLN A 29 4.18 -24.97 15.18
CA GLN A 29 2.92 -24.44 15.67
C GLN A 29 2.05 -23.87 14.53
N MET A 30 2.65 -23.17 13.57
CA MET A 30 1.93 -22.70 12.38
C MET A 30 1.45 -23.85 11.49
N ALA A 31 2.24 -24.91 11.33
CA ALA A 31 1.88 -26.07 10.51
C ALA A 31 0.75 -26.93 11.10
N GLN A 32 0.55 -26.89 12.42
CA GLN A 32 -0.58 -27.53 13.09
C GLN A 32 -1.86 -26.72 12.87
N LEU A 33 -1.84 -25.41 13.17
CA LEU A 33 -2.98 -24.52 12.97
C LEU A 33 -3.45 -24.47 11.51
N TYR A 34 -2.51 -24.50 10.56
CA TYR A 34 -2.82 -24.49 9.13
C TYR A 34 -3.51 -25.79 8.67
N ARG A 35 -3.11 -26.96 9.20
CA ARG A 35 -3.74 -28.26 8.90
C ARG A 35 -5.14 -28.38 9.49
N GLU A 36 -5.37 -27.79 10.67
CA GLU A 36 -6.69 -27.73 11.30
C GLU A 36 -7.66 -26.82 10.53
N THR A 37 -7.14 -25.75 9.92
CA THR A 37 -7.96 -24.75 9.23
C THR A 37 -8.21 -25.09 7.75
N PHE A 38 -7.30 -25.80 7.08
CA PHE A 38 -7.37 -26.07 5.63
C PHE A 38 -7.03 -27.53 5.26
N PRO A 39 -7.98 -28.48 5.43
CA PRO A 39 -7.74 -29.91 5.20
C PRO A 39 -7.60 -30.33 3.71
N GLU A 40 -7.85 -29.44 2.74
CA GLU A 40 -7.82 -29.79 1.31
C GLU A 40 -6.47 -29.57 0.60
N ALA A 41 -5.47 -28.96 1.25
CA ALA A 41 -4.20 -28.60 0.60
C ALA A 41 -3.13 -29.71 0.69
N ARG A 42 -3.11 -30.60 -0.32
CA ARG A 42 -2.23 -31.79 -0.39
C ARG A 42 -0.73 -31.57 -0.62
N ARG A 43 -0.22 -30.34 -0.75
CA ARG A 43 1.25 -30.12 -0.88
C ARG A 43 1.70 -28.72 -0.47
N VAL A 44 2.28 -28.63 0.73
CA VAL A 44 2.85 -27.41 1.29
C VAL A 44 4.36 -27.45 1.05
N VAL A 45 4.85 -26.73 0.02
CA VAL A 45 6.29 -26.63 -0.30
C VAL A 45 6.92 -25.42 0.41
N ASP A 46 6.19 -24.30 0.44
CA ASP A 46 6.50 -23.13 1.26
C ASP A 46 5.17 -22.51 1.74
N PRO A 47 4.74 -22.83 2.98
CA PRO A 47 3.47 -22.35 3.51
C PRO A 47 3.43 -20.82 3.61
N ALA A 48 4.58 -20.16 3.87
CA ALA A 48 4.62 -18.71 4.04
C ALA A 48 4.37 -18.00 2.71
N ILE A 49 4.95 -18.48 1.62
CA ILE A 49 4.70 -17.93 0.28
C ILE A 49 3.27 -18.21 -0.17
N GLN A 50 2.74 -19.40 0.08
CA GLN A 50 1.35 -19.74 -0.27
C GLN A 50 0.34 -18.90 0.53
N MET A 51 0.58 -18.68 1.83
CA MET A 51 -0.23 -17.80 2.66
C MET A 51 -0.10 -16.33 2.22
N ALA A 52 1.09 -15.86 1.87
CA ALA A 52 1.28 -14.51 1.35
C ALA A 52 0.55 -14.30 0.01
N GLN A 53 0.54 -15.30 -0.87
CA GLN A 53 -0.18 -15.28 -2.14
C GLN A 53 -1.70 -15.33 -1.94
N ALA A 54 -2.20 -16.23 -1.09
CA ALA A 54 -3.62 -16.31 -0.75
C ALA A 54 -4.11 -15.03 -0.08
N LEU A 55 -3.31 -14.46 0.83
CA LEU A 55 -3.61 -13.18 1.49
C LEU A 55 -3.58 -12.01 0.50
N LYS A 56 -2.68 -12.03 -0.49
CA LYS A 56 -2.66 -11.05 -1.58
C LYS A 56 -3.92 -11.15 -2.45
N GLN A 57 -4.35 -12.36 -2.80
CA GLN A 57 -5.57 -12.60 -3.59
C GLN A 57 -6.84 -12.24 -2.80
N LEU A 58 -6.90 -12.59 -1.52
CA LEU A 58 -8.00 -12.19 -0.62
C LEU A 58 -8.06 -10.68 -0.44
N ARG A 59 -6.92 -9.99 -0.31
CA ARG A 59 -6.86 -8.52 -0.28
C ARG A 59 -7.32 -7.88 -1.58
N GLN A 60 -7.06 -8.52 -2.72
CA GLN A 60 -7.53 -8.07 -4.04
C GLN A 60 -9.02 -8.35 -4.26
N GLY A 61 -9.57 -9.39 -3.63
CA GLY A 61 -10.96 -9.82 -3.84
C GLY A 61 -11.98 -9.45 -2.75
N SER A 62 -11.55 -9.04 -1.54
CA SER A 62 -12.47 -8.90 -0.39
C SER A 62 -12.22 -7.71 0.55
N GLY A 63 -11.22 -6.87 0.31
CA GLY A 63 -11.12 -5.56 0.96
C GLY A 63 -11.81 -4.53 0.08
N ALA A 64 -12.57 -3.59 0.67
CA ALA A 64 -13.14 -2.46 -0.06
C ALA A 64 -12.14 -1.97 -1.12
N ASP A 65 -12.56 -2.02 -2.40
CA ASP A 65 -11.72 -1.73 -3.56
C ASP A 65 -10.85 -0.51 -3.21
N PRO A 66 -9.51 -0.59 -3.31
CA PRO A 66 -8.63 0.53 -2.97
C PRO A 66 -9.08 1.85 -3.65
N LEU A 67 -9.71 1.76 -4.83
CA LEU A 67 -10.46 2.85 -5.46
C LEU A 67 -11.58 3.39 -4.55
N LEU A 68 -12.53 2.54 -4.13
CA LEU A 68 -13.67 2.91 -3.30
C LEU A 68 -13.22 3.51 -1.96
N ARG A 69 -12.13 3.01 -1.38
CA ARG A 69 -11.55 3.59 -0.17
C ARG A 69 -10.97 4.98 -0.40
N LEU A 70 -10.21 5.17 -1.50
CA LEU A 70 -9.72 6.49 -1.88
C LEU A 70 -10.89 7.45 -2.08
N LEU A 71 -11.88 7.05 -2.87
CA LEU A 71 -13.11 7.81 -3.13
C LEU A 71 -13.84 8.21 -1.84
N ALA A 72 -14.08 7.26 -0.95
CA ALA A 72 -14.74 7.54 0.33
C ALA A 72 -13.97 8.56 1.16
N THR A 73 -12.63 8.48 1.16
CA THR A 73 -11.76 9.38 1.92
C THR A 73 -11.70 10.79 1.32
N VAL A 74 -11.68 10.89 -0.01
CA VAL A 74 -11.47 12.16 -0.73
C VAL A 74 -12.78 12.88 -1.07
N SER A 75 -13.92 12.19 -1.01
CA SER A 75 -15.23 12.73 -1.39
C SER A 75 -15.64 13.94 -0.54
N ALA A 76 -15.71 13.81 0.78
CA ALA A 76 -16.18 14.88 1.66
C ALA A 76 -15.34 16.17 1.55
N PRO A 77 -13.99 16.13 1.61
CA PRO A 77 -13.17 17.35 1.47
C PRO A 77 -13.32 18.05 0.11
N LEU A 78 -13.61 17.29 -0.96
CA LEU A 78 -13.77 17.84 -2.30
C LEU A 78 -15.17 18.38 -2.55
N THR A 79 -16.22 17.76 -2.00
CA THR A 79 -17.61 18.23 -2.16
C THR A 79 -17.92 19.51 -1.38
N ASP A 80 -17.13 19.82 -0.35
CA ASP A 80 -17.26 21.07 0.42
C ASP A 80 -16.72 22.30 -0.35
N LEU A 81 -16.09 22.10 -1.51
CA LEU A 81 -15.55 23.18 -2.32
C LEU A 81 -16.64 23.92 -3.11
N PRO A 82 -16.66 25.27 -3.09
CA PRO A 82 -17.59 26.05 -3.90
C PRO A 82 -17.26 25.91 -5.40
N ASP A 83 -18.30 25.94 -6.25
CA ASP A 83 -18.21 25.81 -7.71
C ASP A 83 -17.44 24.57 -8.22
N TYR A 84 -17.40 23.49 -7.44
CA TYR A 84 -16.75 22.24 -7.78
C TYR A 84 -17.56 21.41 -8.78
N ALA A 85 -16.92 20.95 -9.87
CA ALA A 85 -17.47 19.93 -10.75
C ALA A 85 -16.40 18.91 -11.15
N LEU A 86 -16.65 17.63 -10.89
CA LEU A 86 -15.81 16.53 -11.38
C LEU A 86 -16.12 16.27 -12.86
N GLU A 87 -15.09 16.34 -13.71
CA GLU A 87 -15.22 16.12 -15.17
C GLU A 87 -14.73 14.74 -15.60
N ASP A 88 -13.66 14.26 -14.98
CA ASP A 88 -13.04 12.98 -15.32
C ASP A 88 -12.41 12.32 -14.09
N LEU A 89 -12.45 11.00 -14.06
CA LEU A 89 -11.87 10.17 -13.00
C LEU A 89 -11.17 8.98 -13.64
N GLN A 90 -9.89 8.83 -13.32
CA GLN A 90 -9.08 7.70 -13.75
C GLN A 90 -8.37 7.07 -12.55
N TYR A 91 -8.41 5.74 -12.48
CA TYR A 91 -7.69 5.00 -11.45
C TYR A 91 -6.79 3.95 -12.07
N GLN A 92 -5.51 4.01 -11.73
CA GLN A 92 -4.50 3.10 -12.25
C GLN A 92 -3.43 2.88 -11.18
N ASP A 93 -3.08 1.60 -10.95
CA ASP A 93 -1.96 1.19 -10.10
C ASP A 93 -1.93 1.79 -8.68
N GLY A 94 -3.10 2.02 -8.05
CA GLY A 94 -3.18 2.59 -6.70
C GLY A 94 -3.27 4.10 -6.66
N THR A 95 -3.22 4.75 -7.82
CA THR A 95 -3.29 6.19 -7.98
C THR A 95 -4.63 6.59 -8.59
N LEU A 96 -5.30 7.55 -7.94
CA LEU A 96 -6.52 8.18 -8.42
C LEU A 96 -6.19 9.56 -9.01
N GLU A 97 -6.46 9.75 -10.29
CA GLU A 97 -6.34 11.02 -10.98
C GLU A 97 -7.75 11.59 -11.24
N LEU A 98 -7.98 12.83 -10.82
CA LEU A 98 -9.26 13.53 -10.99
C LEU A 98 -9.04 14.80 -11.81
N SER A 99 -9.89 15.02 -12.81
CA SER A 99 -10.01 16.32 -13.47
C SER A 99 -11.23 17.05 -12.90
N VAL A 100 -11.00 18.20 -12.31
CA VAL A 100 -12.03 19.00 -11.64
C VAL A 100 -12.06 20.40 -12.24
N ARG A 101 -13.27 20.95 -12.39
CA ARG A 101 -13.49 22.32 -12.79
C ARG A 101 -13.83 23.12 -11.55
N THR A 102 -13.11 24.21 -11.33
CA THR A 102 -13.29 25.11 -10.18
C THR A 102 -13.00 26.56 -10.58
N SER A 103 -13.66 27.52 -9.96
CA SER A 103 -13.33 28.95 -10.04
C SER A 103 -12.23 29.35 -9.04
N ASP A 104 -12.01 28.52 -8.00
CA ASP A 104 -11.09 28.76 -6.90
C ASP A 104 -10.06 27.62 -6.79
N LEU A 105 -8.86 27.88 -7.31
CA LEU A 105 -7.73 26.95 -7.23
C LEU A 105 -7.12 26.91 -5.82
N ALA A 106 -7.19 28.02 -5.09
CA ALA A 106 -6.61 28.13 -3.75
C ALA A 106 -7.40 27.29 -2.75
N ALA A 107 -8.74 27.23 -2.89
CA ALA A 107 -9.58 26.33 -2.11
C ALA A 107 -9.21 24.86 -2.33
N LEU A 108 -8.82 24.47 -3.54
CA LEU A 108 -8.38 23.11 -3.85
C LEU A 108 -7.02 22.77 -3.22
N GLU A 109 -6.08 23.72 -3.18
CA GLU A 109 -4.81 23.55 -2.47
C GLU A 109 -5.00 23.41 -0.96
N ALA A 110 -5.95 24.15 -0.38
CA ALA A 110 -6.29 24.10 1.04
C ALA A 110 -6.81 22.72 1.50
N VAL A 111 -7.27 21.87 0.58
CA VAL A 111 -7.72 20.49 0.88
C VAL A 111 -6.54 19.52 1.09
N THR A 112 -5.37 19.82 0.53
CA THR A 112 -4.14 18.99 0.67
C THR A 112 -3.84 18.59 2.13
N PRO A 113 -3.78 19.51 3.11
CA PRO A 113 -3.53 19.14 4.51
C PRO A 113 -4.64 18.30 5.14
N LEU A 114 -5.90 18.45 4.72
CA LEU A 114 -7.04 17.66 5.21
C LEU A 114 -6.94 16.21 4.73
N LEU A 115 -6.57 16.02 3.45
CA LEU A 115 -6.31 14.71 2.88
C LEU A 115 -5.09 14.04 3.54
N GLY A 116 -4.06 14.83 3.84
CA GLY A 116 -2.87 14.35 4.56
C GLY A 116 -3.18 13.76 5.93
N GLN A 117 -4.15 14.34 6.68
CA GLN A 117 -4.62 13.80 7.96
C GLN A 117 -5.33 12.45 7.80
N SER A 118 -5.95 12.23 6.64
CA SER A 118 -6.65 10.99 6.32
C SER A 118 -5.75 9.93 5.66
N GLY A 119 -4.43 10.15 5.64
CA GLY A 119 -3.46 9.23 5.05
C GLY A 119 -3.44 9.24 3.51
N VAL A 120 -4.00 10.27 2.87
CA VAL A 120 -3.97 10.44 1.41
C VAL A 120 -3.00 11.57 1.06
N ALA A 121 -2.06 11.29 0.17
CA ALA A 121 -1.18 12.28 -0.41
C ALA A 121 -1.80 12.87 -1.68
N MET A 122 -1.72 14.20 -1.83
CA MET A 122 -2.06 14.92 -3.05
C MET A 122 -0.78 15.59 -3.58
N SER A 123 -0.37 15.26 -4.81
CA SER A 123 1.00 15.56 -5.28
C SER A 123 1.11 16.44 -6.53
N ARG A 124 0.07 16.51 -7.36
CA ARG A 124 0.09 17.33 -8.58
C ARG A 124 -1.21 18.08 -8.66
N LEU A 125 -1.16 19.41 -8.80
CA LEU A 125 -2.29 20.25 -9.15
C LEU A 125 -1.89 21.03 -10.40
N SER A 126 -2.31 20.60 -11.58
CA SER A 126 -2.09 21.37 -12.81
C SER A 126 -3.36 22.10 -13.19
N ALA A 127 -3.31 23.42 -13.27
CA ALA A 127 -4.42 24.26 -13.69
C ALA A 127 -4.23 24.71 -15.14
N ALA A 128 -5.24 24.49 -15.98
CA ALA A 128 -5.34 25.04 -17.32
C ALA A 128 -6.61 25.90 -17.39
N SER A 129 -6.48 27.13 -17.90
CA SER A 129 -7.62 28.01 -18.13
C SER A 129 -8.12 27.81 -19.55
N ASP A 130 -9.40 27.45 -19.69
CA ASP A 130 -10.07 27.28 -20.98
C ASP A 130 -11.40 28.04 -20.92
N ASN A 131 -11.56 29.05 -21.80
CA ASN A 131 -12.77 29.89 -21.90
C ASN A 131 -13.24 30.48 -20.55
N GLY A 132 -12.31 30.94 -19.70
CA GLY A 132 -12.63 31.57 -18.42
C GLY A 132 -13.03 30.60 -17.29
N ARG A 133 -12.87 29.28 -17.50
CA ARG A 133 -13.02 28.27 -16.45
C ARG A 133 -11.71 27.54 -16.23
N THR A 134 -11.30 27.38 -14.97
CA THR A 134 -10.06 26.72 -14.61
C THR A 134 -10.32 25.23 -14.43
N ARG A 135 -9.65 24.41 -15.24
CA ARG A 135 -9.60 22.96 -15.09
C ARG A 135 -8.34 22.60 -14.31
N ALA A 136 -8.52 21.96 -13.17
CA ALA A 136 -7.46 21.43 -12.33
C ALA A 136 -7.37 19.90 -12.50
N ARG A 137 -6.16 19.36 -12.60
CA ARG A 137 -5.91 17.91 -12.47
C ARG A 137 -5.18 17.62 -11.19
N ILE A 138 -5.73 16.69 -10.42
CA ILE A 138 -5.19 16.27 -9.13
C ILE A 138 -4.88 14.78 -9.08
N ARG A 139 -3.77 14.46 -8.43
CA ARG A 139 -3.34 13.08 -8.19
C ARG A 139 -3.40 12.75 -6.72
N LEU A 140 -4.04 11.63 -6.40
CA LEU A 140 -4.34 11.16 -5.05
C LEU A 140 -3.87 9.71 -4.88
N GLU A 141 -3.17 9.43 -3.78
CA GLU A 141 -2.69 8.09 -3.44
C GLU A 141 -2.62 7.91 -1.93
N PHE A 142 -2.75 6.67 -1.44
CA PHE A 142 -2.51 6.40 -0.02
C PHE A 142 -1.03 6.57 0.31
N ARG A 143 -0.74 7.21 1.45
CA ARG A 143 0.61 7.24 2.01
C ARG A 143 1.03 5.83 2.42
N SER A 144 2.16 5.37 1.88
CA SER A 144 2.83 4.12 2.25
C SER A 144 3.57 4.21 3.57
#